data_AF-A0A1J0GG72-F1
#
_entry.id   AF-A0A1J0GG72-F1
#
_cell.length_a   1.000
_cell.length_b   1.000
_cell.length_c   1.000
_cell.angle_alpha   90.00
_cell.angle_beta   90.00
_cell.angle_gamma   90.00
#
_symmetry.space_group_name_H-M   'P 1'
#
loop_
_entity.id
_entity.type
_entity.pdbx_description
1 polymer ?
#
loop_
_entity_poly.entity_id
_entity_poly.type
_entity_poly.pdbx_seq_one_letter_code
_entity_poly.pdbx_strand_id
1 'polypeptide(L)'
;MPKTDSKIGVDLGIKEFAITSNGEFFHNPKYLKKSAKRLTKLQKDLSRKQKGSNNRKKAKIKVAPSTYASSQLCSDCGNQSSQTKDLSCRTYICPVCGMIMDRDINASKNLLKLAI
;
A
#
# COMPACT_ATOMS: atom_id res chain seq x y z
N MET A 1 7.85 -15.44 -34.54
CA MET A 1 7.13 -14.24 -35.03
C MET A 1 7.96 -13.61 -36.14
N PRO A 2 7.35 -13.13 -37.24
CA PRO A 2 8.09 -12.45 -38.29
C PRO A 2 8.67 -11.14 -37.75
N LYS A 3 9.94 -10.86 -38.03
CA LYS A 3 10.56 -9.58 -37.69
C LYS A 3 10.12 -8.56 -38.73
N THR A 4 9.45 -7.51 -38.30
CA THR A 4 9.20 -6.32 -39.12
C THR A 4 10.39 -5.38 -38.99
N ASP A 5 10.98 -4.94 -40.10
CA ASP A 5 12.17 -4.06 -40.14
C ASP A 5 11.83 -2.59 -39.81
N SER A 6 10.62 -2.33 -39.31
CA SER A 6 10.10 -1.02 -38.94
C SER A 6 10.59 -0.61 -37.56
N LYS A 7 11.39 0.46 -37.52
CA LYS A 7 11.79 1.14 -36.27
C LYS A 7 10.69 2.12 -35.87
N ILE A 8 10.05 1.90 -34.73
CA ILE A 8 9.07 2.84 -34.16
C ILE A 8 9.75 3.63 -33.04
N GLY A 9 9.75 4.96 -33.17
CA GLY A 9 10.14 5.85 -32.08
C GLY A 9 9.01 5.94 -31.06
N VAL A 10 9.31 5.79 -29.78
CA VAL A 10 8.35 5.93 -28.68
C VAL A 10 8.84 7.05 -27.77
N ASP A 11 8.10 8.16 -27.71
CA ASP A 11 8.38 9.26 -26.79
C ASP A 11 7.49 9.16 -25.54
N LEU A 12 8.07 9.17 -24.34
CA LEU A 12 7.36 8.94 -23.08
C LEU A 12 7.19 10.27 -22.32
N GLY A 13 5.95 10.69 -22.09
CA GLY A 13 5.63 12.01 -21.54
C GLY A 13 4.82 12.02 -20.23
N ILE A 14 4.93 13.14 -19.50
CA ILE A 14 4.13 13.41 -18.29
C ILE A 14 2.69 13.85 -18.66
N LYS A 15 2.51 14.44 -19.85
CA LYS A 15 1.20 14.79 -20.43
C LYS A 15 0.58 13.59 -21.16
N GLU A 16 1.36 12.90 -21.99
CA GLU A 16 0.93 11.74 -22.77
C GLU A 16 1.87 10.56 -22.53
N PHE A 17 1.32 9.36 -22.29
CA PHE A 17 2.08 8.20 -21.84
C PHE A 17 3.14 7.80 -22.86
N ALA A 18 2.74 7.70 -24.11
CA ALA A 18 3.59 7.36 -25.23
C ALA A 18 3.04 7.98 -26.51
N ILE A 19 3.91 8.55 -27.33
CA ILE A 19 3.60 8.98 -28.71
C ILE A 19 4.47 8.12 -29.63
N THR A 20 3.85 7.41 -30.57
CA THR A 20 4.59 6.65 -31.58
C THR A 20 4.91 7.53 -32.78
N SER A 21 6.01 7.25 -33.48
CA SER A 21 6.35 7.90 -34.76
C SER A 21 5.27 7.74 -35.85
N ASN A 22 4.29 6.85 -35.63
CA ASN A 22 3.19 6.56 -36.54
C ASN A 22 1.92 7.38 -36.19
N GLY A 23 2.00 8.29 -35.21
CA GLY A 23 0.89 9.16 -34.82
C GLY A 23 -0.11 8.51 -33.86
N GLU A 24 0.21 7.35 -33.27
CA GLU A 24 -0.64 6.77 -32.22
C GLU A 24 -0.32 7.42 -30.87
N PHE A 25 -1.40 7.78 -30.16
CA PHE A 25 -1.35 8.43 -28.87
C PHE A 25 -1.80 7.48 -27.76
N PHE A 26 -0.94 7.28 -26.77
CA PHE A 26 -1.31 6.59 -25.53
C PHE A 26 -1.48 7.63 -24.43
N HIS A 27 -2.67 7.72 -23.85
CA HIS A 27 -2.91 8.65 -22.76
C HIS A 27 -2.23 8.20 -21.47
N ASN A 28 -1.66 9.15 -20.72
CA ASN A 28 -1.10 8.88 -19.39
C ASN A 28 -2.22 8.51 -18.41
N PRO A 29 -2.27 7.25 -17.95
CA PRO A 29 -3.28 6.89 -17.00
C PRO A 29 -2.94 7.47 -15.63
N LYS A 30 -3.68 8.50 -15.24
CA LYS A 30 -3.45 9.28 -14.01
C LYS A 30 -3.88 8.56 -12.72
N TYR A 31 -3.84 7.23 -12.67
CA TYR A 31 -4.31 6.42 -11.53
C TYR A 31 -3.63 6.83 -10.22
N LEU A 32 -2.33 7.12 -10.27
CA LEU A 32 -1.50 7.44 -9.11
C LEU A 32 -1.63 8.90 -8.63
N LYS A 33 -2.13 9.83 -9.47
CA LYS A 33 -2.18 11.25 -9.08
C LYS A 33 -3.12 11.49 -7.90
N LYS A 34 -4.22 10.74 -7.80
CA LYS A 34 -5.19 10.86 -6.70
C LYS A 34 -4.64 10.30 -5.39
N SER A 35 -4.03 9.11 -5.43
CA SER A 35 -3.41 8.49 -4.25
C SER A 35 -2.23 9.30 -3.73
N ALA A 36 -1.38 9.82 -4.63
CA ALA A 36 -0.28 10.71 -4.26
C ALA A 36 -0.77 11.99 -3.57
N LYS A 37 -1.75 12.70 -4.13
CA LYS A 37 -2.35 13.90 -3.50
C LYS A 37 -2.92 13.59 -2.11
N ARG A 38 -3.61 12.47 -1.96
CA ARG A 38 -4.15 12.02 -0.67
C ARG A 38 -3.04 11.76 0.33
N LEU A 39 -1.98 11.05 -0.07
CA LEU A 39 -0.83 10.78 0.79
C LEU A 39 -0.16 12.08 1.25
N THR A 40 0.06 13.04 0.34
CA THR A 40 0.61 14.37 0.69
C THR A 40 -0.26 15.09 1.73
N LYS A 41 -1.59 15.07 1.57
CA LYS A 41 -2.51 15.66 2.55
C LYS A 41 -2.40 14.99 3.92
N LEU A 42 -2.40 13.66 3.95
CA LEU A 42 -2.31 12.88 5.19
C LEU A 42 -0.96 13.11 5.91
N GLN A 43 0.14 13.19 5.17
CA GLN A 43 1.47 13.51 5.70
C GLN A 43 1.52 14.93 6.29
N LYS A 44 0.93 15.91 5.59
CA LYS A 44 0.82 17.29 6.10
C LYS A 44 -0.02 17.36 7.37
N ASP A 45 -1.16 16.67 7.40
CA ASP A 45 -2.03 16.59 8.58
C ASP A 45 -1.31 15.96 9.77
N LEU A 46 -0.53 14.89 9.54
CA LEU A 46 0.29 14.22 10.56
C LEU A 46 1.36 15.16 11.13
N SER A 47 2.09 15.88 10.27
CA SER A 47 3.18 16.77 10.70
C SER A 47 2.73 17.84 11.69
N ARG A 48 1.49 18.32 11.52
CA ARG A 48 0.87 19.37 12.34
C ARG A 48 0.34 18.86 13.69
N LYS A 49 0.25 17.54 13.90
CA LYS A 49 -0.23 16.99 15.19
C LYS A 49 0.86 17.03 16.25
N GLN A 50 0.49 17.44 17.46
CA GLN A 50 1.35 17.42 18.64
C GLN A 50 1.99 16.03 18.83
N LYS A 51 3.31 15.99 18.99
CA LYS A 51 4.07 14.76 19.28
C LYS A 51 3.50 14.08 20.54
N GLY A 52 3.39 12.75 20.52
CA GLY A 52 2.82 11.97 21.63
C GLY A 52 1.29 11.96 21.74
N SER A 53 0.58 12.93 21.15
CA SER A 53 -0.89 13.01 21.26
C SER A 53 -1.61 11.82 20.62
N ASN A 54 -2.77 11.46 21.17
CA ASN A 54 -3.64 10.43 20.59
C ASN A 54 -4.09 10.77 19.16
N ASN A 55 -4.24 12.06 18.84
CA ASN A 55 -4.57 12.52 17.49
C ASN A 55 -3.43 12.27 16.50
N ARG A 56 -2.17 12.36 16.93
CA ARG A 56 -1.01 11.99 16.10
C ARG A 56 -0.96 10.50 15.84
N LYS A 57 -1.22 9.66 16.85
CA LYS A 57 -1.30 8.19 16.70
C LYS A 57 -2.35 7.80 15.65
N LYS A 58 -3.55 8.39 15.73
CA LYS A 58 -4.62 8.22 14.73
C LYS A 58 -4.18 8.66 13.32
N ALA A 59 -3.45 9.77 13.22
CA ALA A 59 -2.94 10.27 11.93
C ALA A 59 -1.86 9.34 11.33
N LYS A 60 -0.96 8.78 12.15
CA LYS A 60 0.05 7.80 11.70
C LYS A 60 -0.61 6.58 11.06
N ILE A 61 -1.66 6.03 11.68
CA ILE A 61 -2.41 4.89 11.12
C ILE A 61 -3.02 5.23 9.76
N LYS A 62 -3.56 6.45 9.58
CA LYS A 62 -4.14 6.88 8.30
C LYS A 62 -3.10 7.03 7.18
N VAL A 63 -1.85 7.33 7.53
CA VAL A 63 -0.72 7.46 6.59
C VAL A 63 -0.17 6.08 6.18
N ALA A 64 -0.48 5.01 6.92
CA ALA A 64 0.01 3.68 6.64
C ALA A 64 -0.25 3.27 5.18
N PRO A 65 0.71 2.60 4.51
CA PRO A 65 0.53 2.11 3.15
C PRO A 65 -0.67 1.17 3.05
N SER A 66 -1.41 1.23 1.94
CA SER A 66 -2.49 0.28 1.67
C SER A 66 -2.00 -1.15 1.49
N THR A 67 -0.71 -1.34 1.20
CA THR A 67 -0.04 -2.63 1.07
C THR A 67 0.49 -3.16 2.41
N TYR A 68 0.31 -2.43 3.52
CA TYR A 68 0.74 -2.90 4.83
C TYR A 68 -0.07 -4.13 5.23
N ALA A 69 0.62 -5.25 5.39
CA ALA A 69 0.03 -6.57 5.57
C ALA A 69 -0.42 -6.81 7.03
N SER A 70 -1.17 -5.87 7.62
CA SER A 70 -1.52 -5.87 9.05
C SER A 70 -2.22 -7.16 9.49
N SER A 71 -3.09 -7.75 8.67
CA SER A 71 -3.77 -9.01 8.97
C SER A 71 -2.91 -10.25 8.74
N GLN A 72 -1.83 -10.16 7.94
CA GLN A 72 -0.96 -11.29 7.63
C GLN A 72 0.22 -11.37 8.60
N LEU A 73 0.68 -10.23 9.11
CA LEU A 73 1.79 -10.13 10.04
C LEU A 73 1.39 -10.66 11.42
N CYS A 74 2.30 -11.38 12.06
CA CYS A 74 2.16 -11.79 13.44
C CYS A 74 2.45 -10.60 14.36
N SER A 75 1.49 -10.22 15.20
CA SER A 75 1.67 -9.12 16.16
C SER A 75 2.62 -9.41 17.31
N ASP A 76 3.16 -10.62 17.41
CA ASP A 76 4.19 -11.00 18.37
C ASP A 76 5.55 -11.07 17.68
N CYS A 77 5.78 -12.07 16.82
CA CYS A 77 7.08 -12.33 16.19
C CYS A 77 7.30 -11.69 14.80
N GLY A 78 6.29 -11.08 14.18
CA GLY A 78 6.43 -10.42 12.88
C GLY A 78 6.35 -11.33 11.64
N ASN A 79 6.21 -12.66 11.79
CA ASN A 79 6.04 -13.57 10.66
C ASN A 79 4.85 -13.19 9.76
N GLN A 80 5.03 -13.19 8.44
CA GLN A 80 3.95 -12.94 7.49
C GLN A 80 3.32 -14.27 7.04
N SER A 81 2.06 -14.48 7.39
CA SER A 81 1.30 -15.70 7.07
C SER A 81 0.23 -15.45 6.00
N SER A 82 0.02 -16.42 5.12
CA SER A 82 -1.05 -16.39 4.11
C SER A 82 -2.40 -16.87 4.62
N GLN A 83 -2.50 -17.31 5.89
CA GLN A 83 -3.74 -17.83 6.50
C GLN A 83 -4.93 -16.85 6.41
N THR A 84 -4.66 -15.55 6.33
CA THR A 84 -5.69 -14.51 6.29
C THR A 84 -6.16 -14.13 4.88
N LYS A 85 -5.70 -14.84 3.85
CA LYS A 85 -6.28 -14.74 2.49
C LYS A 85 -7.69 -15.33 2.42
N ASP A 86 -7.99 -16.29 3.28
CA ASP A 86 -9.37 -16.75 3.47
C ASP A 86 -10.14 -15.74 4.34
N LEU A 87 -11.19 -15.16 3.76
CA LEU A 87 -12.06 -14.20 4.43
C LEU A 87 -12.75 -14.82 5.65
N SER A 88 -12.95 -16.14 5.67
CA SER A 88 -13.59 -16.90 6.75
C SER A 88 -12.72 -16.99 8.02
N CYS A 89 -11.41 -16.79 7.89
CA CYS A 89 -10.44 -16.94 8.98
C CYS A 89 -10.69 -15.93 10.11
N ARG A 90 -11.35 -16.35 11.20
CA ARG A 90 -11.55 -15.52 12.41
C ARG A 90 -10.39 -15.60 13.38
N THR A 91 -9.77 -16.77 13.50
CA THR A 91 -8.66 -17.02 14.42
C THR A 91 -7.35 -17.01 13.66
N TYR A 92 -6.45 -16.11 14.04
CA TYR A 92 -5.07 -16.09 13.60
C TYR A 92 -4.23 -17.02 14.46
N ILE A 93 -3.51 -17.95 13.82
CA ILE A 93 -2.55 -18.85 14.47
C ILE A 93 -1.19 -18.63 13.84
N CYS A 94 -0.22 -18.13 14.60
CA CYS A 94 1.12 -17.95 14.07
C CYS A 94 1.83 -19.30 13.89
N PRO A 95 2.30 -19.67 12.68
CA PRO A 95 3.00 -20.93 12.46
C PRO A 95 4.43 -20.94 13.02
N VAL A 96 4.92 -19.78 13.50
CA VAL A 96 6.30 -19.61 13.98
C VAL A 96 6.35 -19.55 15.51
N CYS A 97 5.62 -18.62 16.14
CA CYS A 97 5.65 -18.47 17.60
C CYS A 97 4.46 -19.12 18.32
N GLY A 98 3.50 -19.71 17.58
CA GLY A 98 2.35 -20.38 18.17
C GLY A 98 1.29 -19.45 18.77
N MET A 99 1.41 -18.12 18.64
CA MET A 99 0.41 -17.17 19.12
C MET A 99 -0.96 -17.42 18.48
N ILE A 100 -2.02 -17.48 19.31
CA ILE A 100 -3.41 -17.69 18.90
C ILE A 100 -4.25 -16.50 19.36
N MET A 101 -4.95 -15.85 18.44
CA MET A 101 -5.92 -14.80 18.79
C MET A 101 -6.89 -14.50 17.64
N ASP A 102 -7.89 -13.65 17.88
CA ASP A 102 -8.72 -13.11 16.81
C ASP A 102 -7.88 -12.33 15.78
N ARG A 103 -8.18 -12.56 14.50
CA ARG A 103 -7.47 -11.97 13.35
C ARG A 103 -7.52 -10.45 13.35
N ASP A 104 -8.68 -9.87 13.67
CA ASP A 104 -8.89 -8.43 13.62
C ASP A 104 -8.21 -7.77 14.83
N ILE A 105 -8.15 -8.46 15.98
CA ILE A 105 -7.31 -8.06 17.12
C ILE A 105 -5.82 -8.09 16.75
N ASN A 106 -5.34 -9.15 16.09
CA ASN A 106 -3.96 -9.24 15.61
C ASN A 106 -3.62 -8.09 14.65
N ALA A 107 -4.49 -7.83 13.68
CA ALA A 107 -4.34 -6.73 12.73
C ALA A 107 -4.31 -5.36 13.42
N SER A 108 -5.18 -5.17 14.42
CA SER A 108 -5.24 -3.93 15.22
C SER A 108 -3.95 -3.69 15.99
N LYS A 109 -3.36 -4.74 16.60
CA LYS A 109 -2.05 -4.64 17.26
C LYS A 109 -0.93 -4.25 16.27
N ASN A 110 -0.94 -4.82 15.06
CA ASN A 110 0.04 -4.46 14.03
C ASN A 110 -0.10 -3.01 13.53
N LEU A 111 -1.33 -2.50 13.41
CA LEU A 111 -1.57 -1.09 13.10
C LEU A 111 -1.15 -0.18 14.26
N LEU A 112 -1.35 -0.61 15.50
CA LEU A 112 -0.91 0.13 16.68
C LEU A 112 0.61 0.25 16.75
N LYS A 113 1.37 -0.80 16.37
CA LYS A 113 2.84 -0.76 16.29
C LYS A 113 3.36 0.34 15.34
N LEU A 114 2.63 0.65 14.25
CA LEU A 114 2.97 1.77 13.36
C LEU A 114 2.73 3.15 14.00
N ALA A 115 1.87 3.21 15.02
CA ALA A 115 1.44 4.45 15.66
C ALA A 115 2.33 4.87 16.84
N ILE A 116 3.10 3.94 17.39
CA ILE A 116 4.11 4.17 18.44
C ILE A 116 5.30 4.88 17.80
#